data_AF-A0A7X9B0V1-F1
#
_entry.id   AF-A0A7X9B0V1-F1
#
_cell.length_a   1.000
_cell.length_b   1.000
_cell.length_c   1.000
_cell.angle_alpha   90.00
_cell.angle_beta   90.00
_cell.angle_gamma   90.00
#
_symmetry.space_group_name_H-M   'P 1'
#
loop_
_entity.id
_entity.type
_entity.pdbx_description
1 polymer ?
#
loop_
_entity_poly.entity_id
_entity_poly.type
_entity_poly.pdbx_seq_one_letter_code
_entity_poly.pdbx_strand_id
1 'polypeptide(L)'
;MEEYEQERWMRLFTFGINCSFGTLWYIREDLLKRAMSGYDQQSTRKAHPGVSINRAAPTGLRDVVSMLVGTSKVRGYGCFFSTTGISPNAEPEKRTYFNILRPVRVQPYDFLNTREAPADIERNTHKPSLTAKECKKLKTMINRQLRRTAQ
;
A
#
# COMPACT_ATOMS: atom_id res chain seq x y z
N MET A 1 9.93 22.96 -6.91
CA MET A 1 10.99 22.15 -6.31
C MET A 1 12.11 22.05 -7.32
N GLU A 2 13.24 22.66 -7.00
CA GLU A 2 14.42 22.65 -7.86
C GLU A 2 14.97 21.23 -8.01
N GLU A 3 15.73 20.95 -9.07
CA GLU A 3 16.24 19.61 -9.39
C GLU A 3 17.10 19.03 -8.25
N TYR A 4 17.94 19.87 -7.63
CA TYR A 4 18.75 19.52 -6.46
C TYR A 4 17.91 19.10 -5.24
N GLU A 5 16.79 19.78 -5.01
CA GLU A 5 15.88 19.42 -3.91
C GLU A 5 15.21 18.07 -4.16
N GLN A 6 14.80 17.79 -5.40
CA GLN A 6 14.19 16.52 -5.78
C GLN A 6 15.18 15.36 -5.56
N GLU A 7 16.44 15.54 -5.96
CA GLU A 7 17.49 14.54 -5.75
C GLU A 7 17.73 14.29 -4.25
N ARG A 8 17.82 15.35 -3.45
CA ARG A 8 17.99 15.24 -1.99
C ARG A 8 16.83 14.49 -1.36
N TRP A 9 15.59 14.81 -1.73
CA TRP A 9 14.40 14.13 -1.24
C TRP A 9 14.36 12.65 -1.67
N MET A 10 14.76 12.35 -2.90
CA MET A 10 14.88 10.96 -3.35
C MET A 10 15.90 10.17 -2.55
N ARG A 11 17.07 10.75 -2.25
CA ARG A 11 18.07 10.09 -1.41
C ARG A 11 17.54 9.80 0.00
N LEU A 12 16.80 10.74 0.59
CA LEU A 12 16.15 10.52 1.89
C LEU A 12 15.08 9.45 1.83
N PHE A 13 14.27 9.46 0.77
CA PHE A 13 13.25 8.44 0.52
C PHE A 13 13.87 7.05 0.40
N THR A 14 14.87 6.87 -0.47
CA THR A 14 15.50 5.56 -0.68
C THR A 14 16.27 5.06 0.55
N PHE A 15 16.78 5.96 1.38
CA PHE A 15 17.41 5.62 2.65
C PHE A 15 16.41 5.14 3.71
N GLY A 16 15.27 5.84 3.86
CA GLY A 16 14.34 5.62 4.97
C GLY A 16 13.13 4.76 4.66
N ILE A 17 12.74 4.63 3.39
CA ILE A 17 11.43 4.10 2.98
C ILE A 17 11.62 2.89 2.07
N ASN A 18 11.17 1.74 2.55
CA ASN A 18 11.22 0.48 1.80
C ASN A 18 9.86 0.13 1.18
N CYS A 19 9.66 0.50 -0.08
CA CYS A 19 8.44 0.15 -0.83
C CYS A 19 8.51 -1.20 -1.56
N SER A 20 9.41 -2.10 -1.17
CA SER A 20 9.53 -3.43 -1.80
C SER A 20 8.26 -4.25 -1.69
N PHE A 21 8.13 -5.24 -2.58
CA PHE A 21 7.00 -6.17 -2.57
C PHE A 21 6.74 -6.78 -1.18
N GLY A 22 5.50 -6.68 -0.72
CA GLY A 22 5.04 -7.25 0.54
C GLY A 22 5.29 -6.38 1.78
N THR A 23 5.87 -5.19 1.66
CA THR A 23 5.92 -4.25 2.79
C THR A 23 4.53 -3.71 3.11
N LEU A 24 4.26 -3.56 4.40
CA LEU A 24 2.96 -3.19 4.95
C LEU A 24 2.97 -1.78 5.53
N TRP A 25 1.88 -1.07 5.29
CA TRP A 25 1.72 0.34 5.59
C TRP A 25 0.31 0.64 6.08
N TYR A 26 0.09 1.83 6.60
CA TYR A 26 -1.21 2.42 6.83
C TYR A 26 -1.37 3.60 5.86
N ILE A 27 -2.40 3.53 5.02
CA ILE A 27 -2.74 4.55 4.03
C ILE A 27 -3.86 5.39 4.63
N ARG A 28 -3.65 6.69 4.78
CA ARG A 28 -4.66 7.60 5.32
C ARG A 28 -5.88 7.67 4.42
N GLU A 29 -7.03 7.84 5.06
CA GLU A 29 -8.32 7.89 4.39
C GLU A 29 -8.39 9.00 3.33
N ASP A 30 -7.83 10.16 3.67
CA ASP A 30 -7.86 11.34 2.80
C ASP A 30 -7.13 11.07 1.47
N LEU A 31 -6.03 10.31 1.50
CA LEU A 31 -5.33 9.89 0.30
C LEU A 31 -6.20 8.94 -0.54
N LEU A 32 -6.88 7.97 0.08
CA LEU A 32 -7.77 7.05 -0.64
C LEU A 32 -8.92 7.79 -1.33
N LYS A 33 -9.53 8.75 -0.64
CA LYS A 33 -10.61 9.60 -1.18
C LYS A 33 -10.17 10.38 -2.43
N ARG A 34 -8.92 10.86 -2.45
CA ARG A 34 -8.33 11.57 -3.60
C ARG A 34 -7.86 10.64 -4.71
N ALA A 35 -7.23 9.51 -4.36
CA ALA A 35 -6.52 8.64 -5.30
C ALA A 35 -7.41 7.57 -5.95
N MET A 36 -8.54 7.19 -5.33
CA MET A 36 -9.41 6.13 -5.82
C MET A 36 -10.75 6.68 -6.31
N SER A 37 -10.98 6.62 -7.62
CA SER A 37 -12.29 6.93 -8.19
C SER A 37 -13.37 5.98 -7.67
N GLY A 38 -14.53 6.53 -7.31
CA GLY A 38 -15.65 5.78 -6.73
C GLY A 38 -15.43 5.32 -5.28
N TYR A 39 -14.40 5.83 -4.61
CA TYR A 39 -14.22 5.60 -3.17
C TYR A 39 -15.29 6.33 -2.36
N ASP A 40 -15.67 5.75 -1.22
CA ASP A 40 -16.69 6.31 -0.33
C ASP A 40 -16.20 7.60 0.33
N GLN A 41 -16.70 8.74 -0.17
CA GLN A 41 -16.34 10.06 0.33
C GLN A 41 -16.88 10.33 1.74
N GLN A 42 -17.90 9.59 2.19
CA GLN A 42 -18.51 9.73 3.51
C GLN A 42 -17.84 8.85 4.58
N SER A 43 -16.89 7.99 4.19
CA SER A 43 -16.17 7.16 5.14
C SER A 43 -15.45 8.00 6.20
N THR A 44 -15.62 7.62 7.46
CA THR A 44 -15.07 8.28 8.65
C THR A 44 -13.84 7.56 9.22
N ARG A 45 -13.32 6.57 8.49
CA ARG A 45 -12.12 5.83 8.88
C ARG A 45 -10.91 6.76 8.87
N LYS A 46 -9.91 6.45 9.69
CA LYS A 46 -8.66 7.21 9.75
C LYS A 46 -7.64 6.73 8.71
N ALA A 47 -7.50 5.42 8.58
CA ALA A 47 -6.54 4.79 7.69
C ALA A 47 -6.92 3.35 7.38
N HIS A 48 -6.28 2.79 6.36
CA HIS A 48 -6.42 1.42 5.91
C HIS A 48 -5.07 0.73 5.81
N PRO A 49 -4.98 -0.58 6.09
CA PRO A 49 -3.78 -1.33 5.76
C PRO A 49 -3.49 -1.24 4.26
N GLY A 50 -2.23 -1.03 3.90
CA GLY A 50 -1.72 -1.08 2.54
C GLY A 50 -0.65 -2.15 2.42
N VAL A 51 -0.61 -2.88 1.32
CA VAL A 51 0.53 -3.76 0.98
C VAL A 51 1.14 -3.35 -0.34
N SER A 52 2.44 -3.08 -0.36
CA SER A 52 3.15 -2.79 -1.59
C SER A 52 3.21 -4.03 -2.48
N ILE A 53 2.86 -3.85 -3.75
CA ILE A 53 3.05 -4.86 -4.81
C ILE A 53 4.10 -4.42 -5.83
N ASN A 54 4.91 -3.41 -5.47
CA ASN A 54 5.93 -2.90 -6.36
C ASN A 54 7.05 -3.92 -6.57
N ARG A 55 7.52 -4.05 -7.81
CA ARG A 55 8.59 -5.01 -8.17
C ARG A 55 9.98 -4.40 -8.11
N ALA A 56 10.06 -3.09 -8.30
CA ALA A 56 11.29 -2.33 -8.28
C ALA A 56 11.14 -1.16 -7.29
N ALA A 57 12.27 -0.64 -6.81
CA ALA A 57 12.27 0.56 -6.02
C ALA A 57 11.94 1.78 -6.91
N PRO A 58 11.21 2.78 -6.41
CA PRO A 58 11.07 4.07 -7.08
C PRO A 58 12.44 4.73 -7.32
N THR A 59 12.62 5.30 -8.50
CA THR A 59 13.80 6.05 -8.92
C THR A 59 13.59 7.56 -8.94
N GLY A 60 12.34 8.03 -8.94
CA GLY A 60 11.96 9.44 -8.85
C GLY A 60 10.74 9.69 -7.97
N LEU A 61 10.54 10.94 -7.52
CA LEU A 61 9.51 11.29 -6.53
C LEU A 61 8.07 11.13 -7.05
N ARG A 62 7.92 11.07 -8.38
CA ARG A 62 6.64 10.92 -9.07
C ARG A 62 6.37 9.50 -9.54
N ASP A 63 7.32 8.59 -9.32
CA ASP A 63 7.17 7.18 -9.68
C ASP A 63 6.00 6.57 -8.92
N VAL A 64 5.34 5.62 -9.57
CA VAL A 64 4.17 4.96 -8.99
C VAL A 64 4.63 3.83 -8.09
N VAL A 65 4.26 3.92 -6.82
CA VAL A 65 4.22 2.77 -5.92
C VAL A 65 2.81 2.20 -5.97
N SER A 66 2.67 0.97 -6.46
CA SER A 66 1.38 0.27 -6.48
C SER A 66 1.15 -0.45 -5.16
N MET A 67 0.02 -0.20 -4.52
CA MET A 67 -0.35 -0.83 -3.24
C MET A 67 -1.74 -1.43 -3.30
N LEU A 68 -1.98 -2.55 -2.63
CA LEU A 68 -3.34 -3.04 -2.42
C LEU A 68 -3.89 -2.48 -1.10
N VAL A 69 -5.17 -2.09 -1.10
CA VAL A 69 -5.85 -1.56 0.08
C VAL A 69 -6.56 -2.69 0.83
N GLY A 70 -6.34 -2.72 2.13
CA GLY A 70 -6.87 -3.69 3.08
C GLY A 70 -8.25 -3.31 3.58
N THR A 71 -9.10 -4.31 3.73
CA THR A 71 -10.44 -4.22 4.33
C THR A 71 -10.66 -5.35 5.33
N SER A 72 -11.50 -5.10 6.32
CA SER A 72 -11.92 -6.10 7.32
C SER A 72 -12.96 -7.09 6.78
N LYS A 73 -13.63 -6.75 5.67
CA LYS A 73 -14.65 -7.59 5.04
C LYS A 73 -14.39 -7.68 3.54
N VAL A 74 -14.56 -8.89 3.01
CA VAL A 74 -14.64 -9.11 1.56
C VAL A 74 -15.93 -8.43 1.07
N ARG A 75 -15.83 -7.60 0.04
CA ARG A 75 -16.99 -6.99 -0.63
C ARG A 75 -17.00 -7.43 -2.09
N GLY A 76 -18.11 -8.02 -2.54
CA GLY A 76 -18.31 -8.47 -3.92
C GLY A 76 -17.55 -9.74 -4.32
N TYR A 77 -17.66 -10.10 -5.60
CA TYR A 77 -16.90 -11.19 -6.21
C TYR A 77 -15.54 -10.66 -6.66
N GLY A 78 -14.46 -11.15 -6.08
CA GLY A 78 -13.13 -10.64 -6.38
C GLY A 78 -12.01 -11.57 -5.93
N CYS A 79 -10.80 -11.29 -6.41
CA CYS A 79 -9.61 -12.03 -6.04
C CYS A 79 -8.95 -11.34 -4.83
N PHE A 80 -9.19 -11.89 -3.65
CA PHE A 80 -8.70 -11.32 -2.38
C PHE A 80 -7.53 -12.11 -1.84
N PHE A 81 -6.41 -11.43 -1.63
CA PHE A 81 -5.35 -11.95 -0.76
C PHE A 81 -5.74 -11.67 0.70
N SER A 82 -5.45 -12.60 1.61
CA SER A 82 -5.75 -12.41 3.03
C SER A 82 -4.58 -12.81 3.92
N THR A 83 -4.43 -12.08 5.02
CA THR A 83 -3.41 -12.28 6.06
C THR A 83 -3.96 -11.84 7.43
N THR A 84 -3.36 -12.29 8.52
CA THR A 84 -3.70 -11.92 9.90
C THR A 84 -2.56 -11.11 10.55
N GLY A 85 -2.83 -10.54 11.73
CA GLY A 85 -1.81 -9.86 12.53
C GLY A 85 -1.34 -8.52 11.95
N ILE A 86 -2.17 -7.82 11.19
CA ILE A 86 -1.80 -6.50 10.63
C ILE A 86 -1.82 -5.41 11.69
N SER A 87 -2.79 -5.46 12.60
CA SER A 87 -3.00 -4.44 13.63
C SER A 87 -2.72 -5.03 15.00
N PRO A 88 -2.11 -4.26 15.92
CA PRO A 88 -1.67 -4.76 17.23
C PRO A 88 -2.82 -5.31 18.08
N ASN A 89 -4.01 -4.71 17.94
CA ASN A 89 -5.21 -5.06 18.72
C ASN A 89 -6.17 -5.96 17.94
N ALA A 90 -5.73 -6.57 16.84
CA ALA A 90 -6.56 -7.50 16.08
C ALA A 90 -6.52 -8.88 16.76
N GLU A 91 -7.69 -9.53 16.86
CA GLU A 91 -7.75 -10.94 17.25
C GLU A 91 -6.85 -11.78 16.32
N PRO A 92 -6.21 -12.87 16.83
CA PRO A 92 -5.29 -13.69 16.04
C PRO A 92 -5.89 -14.21 14.73
N GLU A 93 -7.19 -14.49 14.73
CA GLU A 93 -7.93 -15.00 13.57
C GLU A 93 -8.45 -13.90 12.64
N LYS A 94 -8.42 -12.64 13.07
CA LYS A 94 -8.96 -11.52 12.30
C LYS A 94 -8.15 -11.32 11.02
N ARG A 95 -8.78 -11.67 9.91
CA ARG A 95 -8.20 -11.52 8.57
C ARG A 95 -8.40 -10.10 8.06
N THR A 96 -7.34 -9.58 7.43
CA THR A 96 -7.43 -8.43 6.52
C THR A 96 -7.38 -8.95 5.10
N TYR A 97 -8.26 -8.42 4.25
CA TYR A 97 -8.40 -8.80 2.86
C TYR A 97 -7.94 -7.67 1.95
N PHE A 98 -7.16 -8.00 0.93
CA PHE A 98 -6.61 -7.08 -0.06
C PHE A 98 -7.14 -7.45 -1.44
N ASN A 99 -7.87 -6.52 -2.07
CA ASN A 99 -8.39 -6.75 -3.42
C ASN A 99 -7.27 -6.57 -4.45
N ILE A 100 -6.91 -7.63 -5.17
CA ILE A 100 -5.82 -7.61 -6.16
C ILE A 100 -6.19 -6.80 -7.41
N LEU A 101 -7.48 -6.63 -7.70
CA LEU A 101 -7.96 -6.02 -8.95
C LEU A 101 -7.92 -4.49 -8.95
N ARG A 102 -7.78 -3.86 -7.78
CA ARG A 102 -7.84 -2.39 -7.64
C ARG A 102 -6.70 -1.89 -6.77
N PRO A 103 -5.43 -1.98 -7.25
CA PRO A 103 -4.33 -1.32 -6.57
C PRO A 103 -4.56 0.19 -6.55
N VAL A 104 -4.25 0.82 -5.43
CA VAL A 104 -4.10 2.27 -5.35
C VAL A 104 -2.69 2.64 -5.83
N ARG A 105 -2.62 3.73 -6.59
CA ARG A 105 -1.36 4.32 -7.05
C ARG A 105 -1.00 5.43 -6.07
N VAL A 106 0.15 5.29 -5.44
CA VAL A 106 0.72 6.31 -4.55
C VAL A 106 2.11 6.68 -5.03
N GLN A 107 2.66 7.76 -4.52
CA GLN A 107 3.96 8.30 -4.93
C GLN A 107 4.89 8.41 -3.72
N PRO A 108 6.22 8.39 -3.93
CA PRO A 108 7.19 8.64 -2.86
C PRO A 108 6.89 9.85 -1.99
N TYR A 109 6.33 10.92 -2.58
CA TYR A 109 5.91 12.12 -1.87
C TYR A 109 4.87 11.83 -0.76
N ASP A 110 3.97 10.87 -0.96
CA ASP A 110 2.91 10.52 -0.01
C ASP A 110 3.46 9.89 1.29
N PHE A 111 4.72 9.45 1.30
CA PHE A 111 5.40 8.87 2.45
C PHE A 111 6.19 9.90 3.29
N LEU A 112 6.34 11.12 2.78
CA LEU A 112 7.20 12.13 3.39
C LEU A 112 6.39 12.98 4.36
N ASN A 113 6.91 13.13 5.59
CA ASN A 113 6.43 14.16 6.51
C ASN A 113 7.03 15.50 6.08
N THR A 114 6.17 16.48 5.83
CA THR A 114 6.57 17.86 5.59
C THR A 114 6.27 18.70 6.83
N ARG A 115 6.76 19.94 6.88
CA ARG A 115 6.40 20.87 7.97
C ARG A 115 4.90 21.23 7.97
N GLU A 116 4.26 21.15 6.81
CA GLU A 116 2.89 21.62 6.58
C GLU A 116 1.86 20.50 6.68
N ALA A 117 2.26 19.27 6.38
CA ALA A 117 1.38 18.12 6.37
C ALA A 117 2.09 16.85 6.83
N PRO A 118 1.43 16.02 7.68
CA PRO A 118 1.91 14.68 7.96
C PRO A 118 1.79 13.80 6.70
N ALA A 119 2.63 12.77 6.63
CA ALA A 119 2.62 11.79 5.56
C ALA A 119 1.22 11.17 5.42
N ASP A 120 0.83 10.92 4.17
CA ASP A 120 -0.40 10.19 3.85
C ASP A 120 -0.23 8.67 4.02
N ILE A 121 1.02 8.21 4.06
CA ILE A 121 1.37 6.80 4.21
C ILE A 121 2.34 6.61 5.37
N GLU A 122 1.92 5.80 6.34
CA GLU A 122 2.66 5.52 7.56
C GLU A 122 3.13 4.07 7.60
N ARG A 123 4.32 3.82 8.16
CA ARG A 123 4.86 2.47 8.28
C ARG A 123 4.01 1.65 9.24
N ASN A 124 3.69 0.40 8.86
CA ASN A 124 3.11 -0.53 9.84
C ASN A 124 4.22 -1.02 10.79
N THR A 125 4.33 -0.43 11.97
CA THR A 125 5.37 -0.77 12.94
C THR A 125 5.14 -2.12 13.62
N HIS A 126 3.90 -2.59 13.69
CA HIS A 126 3.54 -3.87 14.30
C HIS A 126 3.87 -5.06 13.38
N LYS A 127 3.48 -4.97 12.11
CA LYS A 127 3.79 -5.95 11.07
C LYS A 127 4.32 -5.22 9.83
N PRO A 128 5.64 -4.93 9.76
CA PRO A 128 6.23 -4.11 8.70
C PRO A 128 6.26 -4.79 7.33
N SER A 129 6.16 -6.11 7.28
CA SER A 129 6.14 -6.87 6.04
C SER A 129 5.34 -8.16 6.19
N LEU A 130 4.86 -8.65 5.05
CA LEU A 130 4.36 -10.01 4.92
C LEU A 130 5.50 -11.02 5.15
N THR A 131 5.15 -12.16 5.71
CA THR A 131 6.07 -13.31 5.79
C THR A 131 6.40 -13.84 4.40
N ALA A 132 7.51 -14.59 4.26
CA ALA A 132 7.89 -15.20 2.98
C ALA A 132 6.79 -16.08 2.38
N LYS A 133 6.06 -16.83 3.23
CA LYS A 133 4.92 -17.66 2.83
C LYS A 133 3.77 -16.82 2.27
N GLU A 134 3.46 -15.70 2.92
CA GLU A 134 2.44 -14.75 2.49
C GLU A 134 2.82 -14.04 1.19
N CYS A 135 4.08 -13.60 1.07
CA CYS A 135 4.62 -13.03 -0.18
C CYS A 135 4.50 -14.01 -1.35
N LYS A 136 4.88 -15.28 -1.15
CA LYS A 136 4.74 -16.33 -2.17
C LYS A 136 3.28 -16.48 -2.59
N LYS A 137 2.35 -16.56 -1.63
CA LYS A 137 0.91 -16.65 -1.91
C LYS A 137 0.42 -15.44 -2.71
N LEU A 138 0.74 -14.22 -2.28
CA LEU A 138 0.34 -12.99 -2.97
C LEU A 138 0.89 -12.94 -4.40
N LYS A 139 2.18 -13.27 -4.59
CA LYS A 139 2.83 -13.30 -5.91
C LYS A 139 2.15 -14.29 -6.86
N THR A 140 1.81 -15.49 -6.39
CA THR A 140 1.06 -16.48 -7.17
C THR A 140 -0.31 -15.95 -7.59
N MET A 141 -1.04 -15.29 -6.68
CA MET A 141 -2.37 -14.74 -6.98
C MET A 141 -2.31 -13.61 -8.01
N ILE A 142 -1.35 -12.68 -7.88
CA ILE A 142 -1.13 -11.60 -8.85
C ILE A 142 -0.80 -12.18 -10.22
N ASN A 143 0.15 -13.12 -10.30
CA ASN A 143 0.54 -13.74 -11.57
C ASN A 143 -0.62 -14.49 -12.24
N ARG A 144 -1.47 -15.16 -11.46
CA ARG A 144 -2.68 -15.82 -11.98
C ARG A 144 -3.65 -14.80 -12.57
N GLN A 145 -3.80 -13.63 -11.96
CA GLN A 145 -4.69 -12.60 -12.47
C GLN A 145 -4.16 -11.94 -13.74
N LEU A 146 -2.87 -11.59 -13.79
CA LEU A 146 -2.25 -11.00 -14.97
C LEU A 146 -2.41 -11.88 -16.22
N ARG A 147 -2.37 -13.21 -16.06
CA ARG A 147 -2.61 -14.17 -17.15
C ARG A 147 -4.06 -14.19 -17.64
N ARG A 148 -5.02 -13.89 -16.77
CA ARG A 148 -6.46 -13.88 -17.12
C ARG A 148 -6.87 -12.63 -17.85
N THR A 149 -6.23 -11.50 -17.57
CA THR A 149 -6.50 -10.20 -18.21
C THR A 149 -5.78 -10.02 -19.55
N ALA A 150 -4.86 -10.92 -19.90
CA ALA A 150 -4.12 -10.91 -21.16
C ALA A 150 -4.76 -11.79 -22.25
N GLN A 151 -5.89 -12.45 -21.92
CA GLN A 151 -6.76 -13.21 -22.82
C GLN A 151 -7.99 -12.37 -23.14
#